data_AF-A0A829Z7B9-F1
#
_entry.id   AF-A0A829Z7B9-F1
#
_cell.length_a   1.000
_cell.length_b   1.000
_cell.length_c   1.000
_cell.angle_alpha   90.00
_cell.angle_beta   90.00
_cell.angle_gamma   90.00
#
_symmetry.space_group_name_H-M   'P 1'
#
loop_
_entity.id
_entity.type
_entity.pdbx_description
1 polymer ?
#
loop_
_entity_poly.entity_id
_entity_poly.type
_entity_poly.pdbx_seq_one_letter_code
_entity_poly.pdbx_strand_id
1 'polypeptide(L)'
;MGLICAYKDDEWYDELYELGFYLGRFIYFIDAYEDIEDDLKKGNYNPLKKMYQTKQFDERCKDILELMISEATMAFERLPIIENAEIIRNILYSGVWTKYELIKKKRMEGRK
;
A
#
# COMPACT_ATOMS: atom_id res chain seq x y z
N MET A 1 9.80 6.20 -0.73
CA MET A 1 10.01 6.09 0.72
C MET A 1 11.10 5.09 1.11
N GLY A 2 11.70 4.31 0.18
CA GLY A 2 12.76 3.33 0.52
C GLY A 2 13.93 3.89 1.33
N LEU A 3 14.44 5.07 0.97
CA LEU A 3 15.53 5.75 1.70
C LEU A 3 15.21 6.07 3.17
N ILE A 4 13.92 6.15 3.56
CA ILE A 4 13.53 6.37 4.95
C ILE A 4 13.84 5.12 5.79
N CYS A 5 13.67 3.93 5.21
CA CYS A 5 13.97 2.65 5.87
C CYS A 5 15.46 2.30 5.75
N ALA A 6 16.07 2.54 4.59
CA ALA A 6 17.48 2.29 4.33
C ALA A 6 18.36 3.47 4.79
N TYR A 7 18.42 3.70 6.11
CA TYR A 7 19.14 4.83 6.69
C TYR A 7 20.67 4.72 6.57
N LYS A 8 21.18 3.50 6.39
CA LYS A 8 22.60 3.18 6.32
C LYS A 8 22.87 2.29 5.12
N ASP A 9 23.96 2.59 4.43
CA ASP A 9 24.50 1.80 3.32
C ASP A 9 25.32 0.63 3.89
N ASP A 10 24.63 -0.46 4.22
CA ASP A 10 25.20 -1.70 4.75
C ASP A 10 24.54 -2.93 4.13
N GLU A 11 24.83 -4.12 4.64
CA GLU A 11 24.36 -5.38 4.06
C GLU A 11 22.83 -5.54 4.06
N TRP A 12 22.08 -4.68 4.78
CA TRP A 12 20.62 -4.68 4.82
C TRP A 12 19.99 -3.59 3.96
N TYR A 13 20.81 -2.77 3.28
CA TYR A 13 20.35 -1.61 2.54
C TYR A 13 19.29 -1.98 1.51
N ASP A 14 19.54 -3.01 0.70
CA ASP A 14 18.66 -3.41 -0.40
C ASP A 14 17.30 -3.88 0.12
N GLU A 15 17.26 -4.77 1.11
CA GLU A 15 16.01 -5.25 1.70
C GLU A 15 15.25 -4.14 2.43
N LEU A 16 15.94 -3.28 3.18
CA LEU A 16 15.30 -2.13 3.85
C LEU A 16 14.75 -1.13 2.83
N TYR A 17 15.48 -0.90 1.74
CA TYR A 17 15.05 -0.01 0.66
C TYR A 17 13.80 -0.57 0.00
N GLU A 18 13.81 -1.86 -0.39
CA GLU A 18 12.67 -2.53 -1.00
C GLU A 18 11.45 -2.51 -0.08
N LEU A 19 11.62 -2.87 1.19
CA LEU A 19 10.56 -2.80 2.20
C LEU A 19 9.92 -1.40 2.24
N GLY A 20 10.73 -0.36 2.43
CA GLY A 20 10.24 1.01 2.49
C GLY A 20 9.69 1.53 1.16
N PHE A 21 10.21 1.05 0.03
CA PHE A 21 9.75 1.42 -1.30
C PHE A 21 8.35 0.88 -1.55
N TYR A 22 8.15 -0.42 -1.39
CA TYR A 22 6.89 -1.09 -1.66
C TYR A 22 5.82 -0.74 -0.61
N LEU A 23 6.17 -0.72 0.67
CA LEU A 23 5.25 -0.30 1.72
C LEU A 23 4.81 1.16 1.53
N GLY A 24 5.74 2.06 1.18
CA GLY A 24 5.40 3.44 0.88
C GLY A 24 4.46 3.58 -0.32
N ARG A 25 4.65 2.77 -1.37
CA ARG A 25 3.73 2.75 -2.52
C ARG A 25 2.36 2.17 -2.15
N PHE A 26 2.30 1.15 -1.30
CA PHE A 26 1.05 0.64 -0.76
C PHE A 26 0.27 1.76 -0.06
N ILE A 27 0.92 2.48 0.87
CA ILE A 27 0.32 3.60 1.61
C ILE A 27 -0.15 4.70 0.65
N TYR A 28 0.68 5.07 -0.32
CA TYR A 28 0.32 6.09 -1.31
C TYR A 28 -0.89 5.68 -2.15
N PHE A 29 -0.95 4.43 -2.63
CA PHE A 29 -2.04 3.98 -3.48
C PHE A 29 -3.34 3.73 -2.72
N ILE A 30 -3.29 3.25 -1.47
CA ILE A 30 -4.50 3.05 -0.68
C ILE A 30 -5.15 4.39 -0.29
N ASP A 31 -4.34 5.41 -0.02
CA ASP A 31 -4.77 6.79 0.23
C ASP A 31 -5.39 7.40 -1.04
N ALA A 32 -4.68 7.32 -2.17
CA ALA A 32 -5.22 7.74 -3.46
C ALA A 32 -6.51 7.00 -3.84
N TYR A 33 -6.65 5.74 -3.44
CA TYR A 33 -7.89 4.98 -3.60
C TYR A 33 -8.98 5.49 -2.66
N GLU A 34 -8.71 5.75 -1.39
CA GLU A 34 -9.69 6.32 -0.44
C GLU A 34 -10.22 7.68 -0.93
N ASP A 35 -9.36 8.54 -1.49
CA ASP A 35 -9.68 9.94 -1.80
C ASP A 35 -10.09 10.24 -3.25
N ILE A 36 -10.07 9.26 -4.17
CA ILE A 36 -10.26 9.51 -5.61
C ILE A 36 -11.54 10.29 -5.95
N GLU A 37 -12.69 9.99 -5.34
CA GLU A 37 -13.92 10.74 -5.58
C GLU A 37 -13.79 12.22 -5.21
N ASP A 38 -13.19 12.52 -4.06
CA ASP A 38 -13.09 13.88 -3.54
C ASP A 38 -11.99 14.67 -4.25
N ASP A 39 -10.90 14.01 -4.63
CA ASP A 39 -9.86 14.60 -5.47
C ASP A 39 -10.40 15.01 -6.84
N LEU A 40 -11.23 14.15 -7.45
CA LEU A 40 -11.86 14.46 -8.74
C LEU A 40 -12.83 15.65 -8.64
N LYS A 41 -13.61 15.74 -7.55
CA LYS A 41 -14.51 16.89 -7.31
C LYS A 41 -13.75 18.19 -7.10
N LYS A 42 -12.63 18.15 -6.36
CA LYS A 42 -11.81 19.32 -6.03
C LYS A 42 -10.83 19.71 -7.15
N GLY A 43 -10.67 18.87 -8.16
CA GLY A 43 -9.69 19.08 -9.23
C GLY A 43 -8.24 18.79 -8.79
N ASN A 44 -8.05 18.07 -7.68
CA ASN A 44 -6.74 17.67 -7.20
C ASN A 44 -6.12 16.61 -8.12
N TYR A 45 -4.79 16.52 -8.08
CA TYR A 45 -4.09 15.43 -8.73
C TYR A 45 -4.32 14.13 -7.95
N ASN A 46 -4.72 13.07 -8.66
CA ASN A 46 -4.78 11.72 -8.13
C ASN A 46 -4.20 10.74 -9.17
N PRO A 47 -3.25 9.87 -8.78
CA PRO A 47 -2.57 8.96 -9.71
C PRO A 47 -3.52 7.94 -10.35
N LEU A 48 -4.65 7.65 -9.71
CA LEU A 48 -5.62 6.66 -10.15
C LEU A 48 -6.71 7.23 -11.08
N LYS A 49 -6.71 8.54 -11.34
CA LYS A 49 -7.72 9.26 -12.13
C LYS A 49 -8.08 8.61 -13.46
N LYS A 50 -7.07 8.17 -14.23
CA LYS A 50 -7.31 7.51 -15.53
C LYS A 50 -7.95 6.13 -15.36
N MET A 51 -7.53 5.39 -14.34
CA MET A 51 -8.03 4.03 -14.07
C MET A 51 -9.48 4.05 -13.56
N TYR A 52 -9.84 5.08 -12.79
CA TYR A 52 -11.18 5.28 -12.24
C TYR A 52 -12.28 5.33 -13.31
N GLN A 53 -11.95 5.69 -14.55
CA GLN A 53 -12.88 5.73 -15.68
C GLN A 53 -13.24 4.35 -16.23
N THR A 54 -12.62 3.28 -15.72
CA THR A 54 -12.81 1.90 -16.21
C THR A 54 -13.68 1.08 -15.27
N LYS A 55 -14.44 0.11 -15.81
CA LYS A 55 -15.27 -0.80 -15.00
C LYS A 55 -14.47 -1.74 -14.09
N GLN A 56 -13.18 -1.90 -14.36
CA GLN A 56 -12.25 -2.79 -13.63
C GLN A 56 -11.45 -2.03 -12.56
N PHE A 57 -11.83 -0.79 -12.24
CA PHE A 57 -11.06 0.08 -11.36
C PHE A 57 -10.76 -0.57 -9.99
N ASP A 58 -11.79 -1.06 -9.30
CA ASP A 58 -11.65 -1.60 -7.95
C ASP A 58 -10.79 -2.89 -7.93
N GLU A 59 -10.90 -3.72 -8.98
CA GLU A 59 -10.11 -4.95 -9.16
C GLU A 59 -8.64 -4.61 -9.41
N ARG A 60 -8.34 -3.71 -10.37
CA ARG A 60 -6.96 -3.31 -10.65
C ARG A 60 -6.28 -2.60 -9.48
N CYS A 61 -7.03 -1.83 -8.69
CA CYS A 61 -6.49 -1.24 -7.47
C CYS A 61 -6.13 -2.32 -6.45
N LYS A 62 -6.97 -3.36 -6.30
CA LYS A 62 -6.66 -4.50 -5.45
C LYS A 62 -5.38 -5.20 -5.91
N ASP A 63 -5.23 -5.49 -7.21
CA ASP A 63 -4.05 -6.15 -7.75
C ASP A 63 -2.76 -5.35 -7.49
N ILE A 64 -2.82 -4.02 -7.63
CA ILE A 64 -1.68 -3.14 -7.33
C ILE A 64 -1.35 -3.19 -5.84
N LEU A 65 -2.34 -3.08 -4.97
CA LEU A 65 -2.14 -3.12 -3.52
C LEU A 65 -1.60 -4.48 -3.07
N GLU A 66 -2.10 -5.58 -3.64
CA GLU A 66 -1.60 -6.95 -3.42
C GLU A 66 -0.13 -7.04 -3.81
N LEU A 67 0.22 -6.61 -5.02
CA LEU A 67 1.62 -6.60 -5.47
C LEU A 67 2.50 -5.78 -4.52
N MET A 68 2.10 -4.56 -4.16
CA MET A 68 2.92 -3.71 -3.29
C MET A 68 3.12 -4.34 -1.91
N ILE A 69 2.08 -4.90 -1.28
CA ILE A 69 2.28 -5.49 0.04
C ILE A 69 3.02 -6.83 -0.02
N SER A 70 2.82 -7.64 -1.07
CA SER A 70 3.55 -8.88 -1.26
C SER A 70 5.05 -8.63 -1.38
N GLU A 71 5.46 -7.66 -2.19
CA GLU A 71 6.88 -7.29 -2.34
C GLU A 71 7.47 -6.74 -1.03
N ALA A 72 6.73 -5.86 -0.32
CA ALA A 72 7.14 -5.37 0.99
C ALA A 72 7.34 -6.51 2.00
N THR A 73 6.43 -7.49 1.98
CA THR A 73 6.48 -8.64 2.88
C THR A 73 7.64 -9.56 2.55
N MET A 74 7.90 -9.81 1.26
CA MET A 74 9.07 -10.60 0.85
C MET A 74 10.38 -9.96 1.27
N ALA A 75 10.52 -8.64 1.15
CA ALA A 75 11.69 -7.92 1.65
C ALA A 75 11.81 -8.03 3.18
N PHE A 76 10.70 -7.87 3.91
CA PHE A 76 10.67 -8.02 5.36
C PHE A 76 11.12 -9.42 5.82
N GLU A 77 10.66 -10.50 5.17
CA GLU A 77 11.01 -11.87 5.59
C GLU A 77 12.47 -12.24 5.30
N ARG A 78 13.18 -11.50 4.44
CA ARG A 78 14.62 -11.67 4.22
C ARG A 78 15.48 -10.98 5.29
N LEU A 79 14.92 -10.00 6.00
CA LEU A 79 15.63 -9.28 7.06
C LEU A 79 15.70 -10.13 8.34
N PRO A 80 16.80 -10.08 9.10
CA PRO A 80 16.97 -10.81 10.36
C PRO A 80 16.26 -10.10 11.52
N ILE A 81 14.98 -9.77 11.36
CA ILE A 81 14.19 -9.09 12.39
C ILE A 81 13.76 -10.10 13.45
N ILE A 82 14.26 -9.91 14.67
CA ILE A 82 13.95 -10.78 15.82
C ILE A 82 12.87 -10.11 16.68
N GLU A 83 13.08 -8.85 17.04
CA GLU A 83 12.16 -8.11 17.90
C GLU A 83 10.92 -7.67 17.13
N ASN A 84 9.75 -7.88 17.74
CA ASN A 84 8.44 -7.48 17.20
C ASN A 84 8.09 -8.06 15.82
N ALA A 85 8.83 -9.07 15.35
CA ALA A 85 8.61 -9.65 14.02
C ALA A 85 7.17 -10.15 13.85
N GLU A 86 6.58 -10.76 14.88
CA GLU A 86 5.18 -11.20 14.86
C GLU A 86 4.18 -10.04 14.70
N ILE A 87 4.42 -8.92 15.38
CA ILE A 87 3.56 -7.73 15.26
C ILE A 87 3.63 -7.18 13.82
N ILE A 88 4.84 -7.09 13.27
CA ILE A 88 5.05 -6.59 11.90
C ILE A 88 4.40 -7.54 10.88
N ARG A 89 4.56 -8.86 11.04
CA ARG A 89 3.86 -9.87 10.23
C ARG A 89 2.35 -9.70 10.30
N ASN A 90 1.79 -9.51 11.49
CA ASN A 90 0.35 -9.31 11.65
C ASN A 90 -0.15 -8.06 10.90
N ILE A 91 0.65 -6.98 10.89
CA ILE A 91 0.36 -5.77 10.12
C ILE A 91 0.40 -6.07 8.61
N LEU A 92 1.48 -6.67 8.11
CA LEU A 92 1.72 -6.92 6.68
C LEU A 92 0.78 -7.96 6.09
N TYR A 93 0.48 -9.04 6.81
CA TYR A 93 -0.37 -10.14 6.31
C TYR A 93 -1.86 -9.90 6.50
N SER A 94 -2.29 -9.18 7.53
CA SER A 94 -3.71 -9.09 7.92
C SER A 94 -4.20 -7.66 8.16
N GLY A 95 -3.38 -6.84 8.82
CA GLY A 95 -3.76 -5.48 9.19
C GLY A 95 -4.09 -4.60 7.98
N VAL A 96 -3.27 -4.67 6.93
CA VAL A 96 -3.48 -3.90 5.70
C VAL A 96 -4.79 -4.25 4.98
N TRP A 97 -5.18 -5.53 4.97
CA TRP A 97 -6.41 -5.99 4.33
C TRP A 97 -7.64 -5.55 5.10
N THR A 98 -7.53 -5.51 6.43
CA THR A 98 -8.59 -4.95 7.28
C THR A 98 -8.86 -3.49 6.93
N LYS A 99 -7.80 -2.67 6.76
CA LYS A 99 -7.95 -1.26 6.33
C LYS A 99 -8.52 -1.15 4.91
N TYR A 100 -8.04 -1.96 3.97
CA TYR A 100 -8.57 -1.98 2.60
C TYR A 100 -10.07 -2.29 2.55
N GLU A 101 -10.51 -3.34 3.25
CA GLU A 101 -11.93 -3.74 3.25
C GLU A 101 -12.82 -2.66 3.90
N LEU A 102 -12.34 -1.98 4.94
CA LEU A 102 -13.05 -0.84 5.53
C LEU A 102 -13.23 0.30 4.51
N ILE A 103 -12.18 0.66 3.77
CA ILE A 103 -12.25 1.72 2.75
C ILE A 103 -13.20 1.30 1.63
N LYS A 104 -13.03 0.08 1.11
CA LYS A 104 -13.88 -0.47 0.05
C LYS A 104 -15.35 -0.47 0.46
N LYS A 105 -15.67 -0.90 1.69
CA LYS A 105 -17.05 -0.88 2.21
C LYS A 105 -17.63 0.53 2.21
N LYS A 106 -16.91 1.52 2.76
CA LYS A 106 -17.36 2.93 2.77
C LYS A 106 -17.66 3.44 1.36
N ARG A 107 -16.79 3.10 0.39
CA ARG A 107 -16.98 3.48 -1.01
C ARG A 107 -18.20 2.84 -1.65
N MET A 108 -18.46 1.56 -1.37
CA MET A 108 -19.63 0.85 -1.88
C MET A 108 -20.94 1.37 -1.25
N GLU A 109 -20.90 1.81 0.00
CA GLU A 109 -22.04 2.43 0.69
C GLU A 109 -22.34 3.84 0.15
N GLY A 110 -21.32 4.65 -0.13
CA GLY A 110 -21.47 5.99 -0.72
C GLY A 110 -21.85 6.01 -2.21
N ARG A 111 -21.83 4.86 -2.89
CA ARG A 111 -22.30 4.69 -4.29
C ARG A 111 -23.81 4.35 -4.38
N LYS A 112 -24.50 4.15 -3.25
CA LYS A 112 -25.97 3.95 -3.20
C LYS A 112 -26.71 5.27 -3.10
#